data_AF-A0A1M5ZVK1-F1
#
_entry.id   AF-A0A1M5ZVK1-F1
#
_cell.length_a   1.000
_cell.length_b   1.000
_cell.length_c   1.000
_cell.angle_alpha   90.00
_cell.angle_beta   90.00
_cell.angle_gamma   90.00
#
_symmetry.space_group_name_H-M   'P 1'
#
loop_
_entity.id
_entity.type
_entity.pdbx_description
1 polymer ?
#
loop_
_entity_poly.entity_id
_entity_poly.type
_entity_poly.pdbx_seq_one_letter_code
_entity_poly.pdbx_strand_id
1 'polypeptide(L)'
;MSKLISVLEKLNVVEKVQQEVSNNDSTDNNIIKKEASPKEDSKVSVSTQQETKIFTSPNPPKNNFENSTIDKSLDISEIYSLFGIDSNKTNTIFMLGQFINAIPESLPHDIRKESVMNILTAAKSNFTDLIKDGEIRLNTLNDFTEKFHDTVNSKIDEYNVEISKLKSLISDYEIKIENKKSMLSKQDSTVKYELQKINSIINFFK
;
A
#
# COMPACT_ATOMS: atom_id res chain seq x y z
N MET A 1 -13.11 -34.60 -31.38
CA MET A 1 -12.22 -33.42 -31.48
C MET A 1 -12.51 -32.53 -30.28
N SER A 2 -11.54 -32.32 -29.40
CA SER A 2 -11.73 -31.46 -28.22
C SER A 2 -11.43 -30.00 -28.58
N LYS A 3 -12.35 -29.09 -28.27
CA LYS A 3 -12.13 -27.64 -28.47
C LYS A 3 -11.10 -27.15 -27.44
N LEU A 4 -9.99 -26.59 -27.91
CA LEU A 4 -9.02 -25.90 -27.05
C LEU A 4 -9.63 -24.56 -26.62
N ILE A 5 -10.06 -24.49 -25.36
CA ILE A 5 -10.51 -23.26 -24.70
C ILE A 5 -9.28 -22.42 -24.34
N SER A 6 -9.33 -21.11 -24.62
CA SER A 6 -8.21 -20.21 -24.34
C SER A 6 -8.06 -19.97 -22.84
N VAL A 7 -6.82 -19.86 -22.36
CA VAL A 7 -6.51 -19.57 -20.95
C VAL A 7 -7.18 -18.27 -20.47
N LEU A 8 -7.38 -17.32 -21.39
CA LEU A 8 -8.03 -16.03 -21.13
C LEU A 8 -9.54 -16.15 -20.88
N GLU A 9 -10.24 -17.09 -21.53
CA GLU A 9 -11.65 -17.40 -21.21
C GLU A 9 -11.76 -18.03 -19.82
N LYS A 10 -10.81 -18.91 -19.46
CA LYS A 10 -10.80 -19.58 -18.15
C LYS A 10 -10.57 -18.62 -16.97
N LEU A 11 -9.98 -17.46 -17.22
CA LEU A 11 -9.73 -16.41 -16.22
C LEU A 11 -10.80 -15.31 -16.23
N ASN A 12 -11.85 -15.44 -17.05
CA ASN A 12 -12.96 -14.48 -17.14
C ASN A 12 -12.55 -13.04 -17.56
N VAL A 13 -11.40 -12.89 -18.24
CA VAL A 13 -10.81 -11.59 -18.62
C VAL A 13 -11.30 -11.09 -19.99
N VAL A 14 -12.08 -11.90 -20.72
CA VAL A 14 -12.55 -11.57 -22.07
C VAL A 14 -14.07 -11.69 -22.14
N GLU A 15 -14.74 -10.55 -22.34
CA GLU A 15 -16.16 -10.49 -22.62
C GLU A 15 -16.48 -10.99 -24.03
N LYS A 16 -17.55 -11.77 -24.18
CA LYS A 16 -17.97 -12.29 -25.49
C LYS A 16 -18.71 -11.20 -26.26
N VAL A 17 -18.03 -10.55 -27.21
CA VAL A 17 -18.69 -9.67 -28.17
C VAL A 17 -19.57 -10.50 -29.10
N GLN A 18 -20.88 -10.44 -28.86
CA GLN A 18 -21.89 -11.08 -29.69
C GLN A 18 -22.25 -10.13 -30.83
N GLN A 19 -21.93 -10.51 -32.07
CA GLN A 19 -22.28 -9.71 -33.24
C GLN A 19 -23.77 -9.82 -33.52
N GLU A 20 -24.51 -8.74 -33.28
CA GLU A 20 -25.73 -8.43 -34.02
C GLU A 20 -25.60 -7.06 -34.71
N VAL A 21 -26.39 -6.88 -35.77
CA VAL A 21 -26.12 -5.92 -36.85
C VAL A 21 -27.26 -4.90 -36.94
N SER A 22 -26.91 -3.63 -37.23
CA SER A 22 -27.81 -2.55 -37.68
C SER A 22 -28.82 -2.01 -36.64
N ASN A 23 -29.19 -0.73 -36.61
CA ASN A 23 -28.94 0.43 -37.50
C ASN A 23 -29.24 1.76 -36.74
N ASN A 24 -28.79 2.90 -37.30
CA ASN A 24 -29.36 4.27 -37.13
C ASN A 24 -29.21 4.97 -35.74
N ASP A 25 -29.04 6.29 -35.61
CA ASP A 25 -28.65 7.35 -36.58
C ASP A 25 -28.15 8.62 -35.80
N SER A 26 -27.42 9.50 -36.49
CA SER A 26 -27.37 10.98 -36.35
C SER A 26 -27.05 11.69 -35.01
N THR A 27 -26.10 12.66 -35.10
CA THR A 27 -26.07 14.01 -34.44
C THR A 27 -25.87 14.10 -32.89
N ASP A 28 -25.28 15.15 -32.30
CA ASP A 28 -24.66 16.39 -32.82
C ASP A 28 -23.62 17.04 -31.86
N ASN A 29 -22.55 17.61 -32.45
CA ASN A 29 -21.91 18.92 -32.19
C ASN A 29 -21.66 19.58 -30.78
N ASN A 30 -20.43 20.14 -30.64
CA ASN A 30 -20.07 21.47 -30.02
C ASN A 30 -20.11 21.65 -28.45
N ILE A 31 -19.40 22.58 -27.75
CA ILE A 31 -18.28 23.54 -28.03
C ILE A 31 -17.58 24.02 -26.71
N ILE A 32 -16.23 24.01 -26.66
CA ILE A 32 -15.24 25.09 -26.30
C ILE A 32 -15.68 26.24 -25.31
N LYS A 33 -14.97 26.63 -24.22
CA LYS A 33 -13.77 27.56 -24.05
C LYS A 33 -13.42 27.70 -22.52
N LYS A 34 -12.15 27.82 -22.05
CA LYS A 34 -11.34 29.04 -21.64
C LYS A 34 -12.01 30.01 -20.61
N GLU A 35 -11.35 30.76 -19.70
CA GLU A 35 -9.91 31.05 -19.41
C GLU A 35 -9.68 31.71 -18.00
N ALA A 36 -8.44 31.60 -17.50
CA ALA A 36 -7.62 32.63 -16.79
C ALA A 36 -7.81 33.05 -15.30
N SER A 37 -6.66 33.46 -14.69
CA SER A 37 -6.45 34.07 -13.36
C SER A 37 -6.02 35.57 -13.50
N PRO A 38 -5.79 36.40 -12.45
CA PRO A 38 -4.55 36.37 -11.63
C PRO A 38 -4.67 36.91 -10.16
N LYS A 39 -3.54 37.39 -9.59
CA LYS A 39 -3.17 37.58 -8.16
C LYS A 39 -3.15 39.05 -7.68
N GLU A 40 -2.98 39.27 -6.36
CA GLU A 40 -2.13 40.29 -5.65
C GLU A 40 -2.42 40.24 -4.11
N ASP A 41 -1.66 40.82 -3.15
CA ASP A 41 -0.22 40.74 -2.80
C ASP A 41 0.03 41.32 -1.35
N SER A 42 1.23 41.13 -0.73
CA SER A 42 1.77 41.87 0.46
C SER A 42 1.10 41.70 1.87
N LYS A 43 1.75 41.87 3.05
CA LYS A 43 3.16 42.18 3.47
C LYS A 43 3.46 41.85 4.98
N VAL A 44 4.62 41.22 5.22
CA VAL A 44 5.64 41.31 6.31
C VAL A 44 5.33 41.96 7.69
N SER A 45 5.56 41.22 8.79
CA SER A 45 6.26 41.60 10.07
C SER A 45 6.15 40.51 11.15
N VAL A 46 6.93 40.38 12.26
CA VAL A 46 8.32 40.72 12.69
C VAL A 46 8.69 39.80 13.90
N SER A 47 9.97 39.73 14.34
CA SER A 47 10.51 38.83 15.40
C SER A 47 10.39 39.35 16.85
N THR A 48 10.35 38.44 17.85
CA THR A 48 11.08 38.54 19.14
C THR A 48 11.30 37.14 19.75
N GLN A 49 12.43 36.94 20.46
CA GLN A 49 12.90 35.66 21.02
C GLN A 49 12.44 35.44 22.47
N GLN A 50 12.29 34.19 22.93
CA GLN A 50 12.58 33.83 24.33
C GLN A 50 12.86 32.32 24.55
N GLU A 51 14.06 32.07 25.08
CA GLU A 51 14.50 30.99 25.99
C GLU A 51 14.14 29.50 25.71
N THR A 52 15.10 28.82 25.08
CA THR A 52 15.26 27.36 25.12
C THR A 52 15.65 26.84 26.52
N LYS A 53 14.72 26.16 27.21
CA LYS A 53 15.09 25.22 28.28
C LYS A 53 15.26 23.82 27.70
N ILE A 54 16.52 23.39 27.60
CA ILE A 54 16.88 22.03 27.18
C ILE A 54 16.51 21.06 28.30
N PHE A 55 15.42 20.33 28.13
CA PHE A 55 15.13 19.13 28.93
C PHE A 55 15.85 17.96 28.28
N THR A 56 16.94 17.49 28.88
CA THR A 56 17.65 16.29 28.41
C THR A 56 16.77 15.06 28.65
N SER A 57 16.11 14.59 27.59
CA SER A 57 15.41 13.30 27.60
C SER A 57 16.44 12.16 27.80
N PRO A 58 16.19 11.19 28.68
CA PRO A 58 17.04 10.01 28.78
C PRO A 58 16.94 9.18 27.49
N ASN A 59 18.06 8.60 27.05
CA ASN A 59 18.16 7.83 25.80
C ASN A 59 17.00 6.83 25.63
N PRO A 60 16.36 6.76 24.45
CA PRO A 60 15.49 5.64 24.13
C PRO A 60 16.30 4.33 24.10
N PRO A 61 15.69 3.18 24.46
CA PRO A 61 16.34 1.88 24.35
C PRO A 61 16.73 1.60 22.89
N LYS A 62 17.80 0.82 22.69
CA LYS A 62 18.29 0.47 21.36
C LYS A 62 17.24 -0.35 20.60
N ASN A 63 16.65 0.25 19.57
CA ASN A 63 15.69 -0.41 18.69
C ASN A 63 16.38 -1.49 17.85
N ASN A 64 16.24 -2.76 18.25
CA ASN A 64 16.69 -3.92 17.46
C ASN A 64 15.67 -4.28 16.35
N PHE A 65 15.16 -3.28 15.64
CA PHE A 65 14.17 -3.47 14.58
C PHE A 65 14.86 -3.88 13.27
N GLU A 66 15.43 -5.09 13.25
CA GLU A 66 16.09 -5.63 12.06
C GLU A 66 15.07 -6.06 11.00
N ASN A 67 15.40 -5.73 9.75
CA ASN A 67 14.54 -5.86 8.56
C ASN A 67 13.95 -7.26 8.32
N SER A 68 14.54 -8.32 8.90
CA SER A 68 14.09 -9.72 8.77
C SER A 68 12.76 -10.02 9.47
N THR A 69 12.29 -9.13 10.35
CA THR A 69 11.11 -9.39 11.21
C THR A 69 9.78 -8.97 10.57
N ILE A 70 9.85 -8.21 9.47
CA ILE A 70 8.73 -7.43 8.92
C ILE A 70 7.91 -8.20 7.88
N ASP A 71 8.41 -9.34 7.40
CA ASP A 71 7.70 -10.24 6.45
C ASP A 71 6.47 -10.95 7.05
N LYS A 72 6.13 -10.67 8.31
CA LYS A 72 4.99 -11.26 9.03
C LYS A 72 4.30 -10.22 9.92
N SER A 73 2.99 -10.37 10.07
CA SER A 73 2.24 -9.70 11.13
C SER A 73 2.66 -10.27 12.49
N LEU A 74 3.00 -9.38 13.43
CA LEU A 74 3.33 -9.73 14.81
C LEU A 74 2.12 -9.53 15.74
N ASP A 75 2.04 -10.33 16.80
CA ASP A 75 1.12 -10.07 17.91
C ASP A 75 1.62 -8.92 18.81
N ILE A 76 0.71 -8.31 19.57
CA ILE A 76 1.01 -7.25 20.55
C ILE A 76 2.07 -7.69 21.57
N SER A 77 2.06 -8.96 22.00
CA SER A 77 3.07 -9.48 22.93
C SER A 77 4.47 -9.57 22.31
N GLU A 78 4.56 -9.89 21.01
CA GLU A 78 5.80 -9.91 20.24
C GLU A 78 6.31 -8.48 20.00
N ILE A 79 5.41 -7.54 19.66
CA ILE A 79 5.73 -6.12 19.51
C ILE A 79 6.31 -5.55 20.81
N TYR A 80 5.69 -5.80 21.96
CA TYR A 80 6.26 -5.38 23.25
C TYR A 80 7.62 -6.03 23.52
N SER A 81 7.79 -7.32 23.18
CA SER A 81 9.06 -8.03 23.34
C SER A 81 10.20 -7.44 22.50
N LEU A 82 9.92 -7.01 21.25
CA LEU A 82 10.90 -6.34 20.37
C LEU A 82 11.45 -5.03 20.97
N PHE A 83 10.64 -4.32 21.76
CA PHE A 83 11.02 -3.07 22.42
C PHE A 83 11.46 -3.28 23.89
N GLY A 84 11.62 -4.55 24.33
CA GLY A 84 12.06 -4.88 25.68
C GLY A 84 11.01 -4.64 26.79
N ILE A 85 9.73 -4.53 26.42
CA ILE A 85 8.62 -4.37 27.35
C ILE A 85 8.10 -5.75 27.78
N ASP A 86 8.22 -6.06 29.07
CA ASP A 86 7.62 -7.27 29.64
C ASP A 86 6.08 -7.19 29.59
N SER A 87 5.47 -8.19 28.96
CA SER A 87 4.01 -8.35 28.86
C SER A 87 3.42 -9.07 30.08
N ASN A 88 4.22 -9.79 30.87
CA ASN A 88 3.79 -10.54 32.05
C ASN A 88 3.91 -9.74 33.36
N LYS A 89 4.38 -8.49 33.29
CA LYS A 89 4.54 -7.61 34.46
C LYS A 89 3.18 -7.31 35.11
N THR A 90 3.05 -7.63 36.39
CA THR A 90 1.80 -7.47 37.14
C THR A 90 1.40 -6.01 37.36
N ASN A 91 2.37 -5.10 37.53
CA ASN A 91 2.13 -3.67 37.76
C ASN A 91 2.28 -2.90 36.44
N THR A 92 1.21 -2.92 35.63
CA THR A 92 1.10 -2.32 34.28
C THR A 92 -0.21 -1.54 34.13
N ILE A 93 -0.31 -0.67 33.13
CA ILE A 93 -1.51 0.17 32.88
C ILE A 93 -2.81 -0.65 32.85
N PHE A 94 -2.75 -1.91 32.40
CA PHE A 94 -3.89 -2.82 32.36
C PHE A 94 -4.51 -3.08 33.74
N MET A 95 -3.72 -3.06 34.83
CA MET A 95 -4.25 -3.12 36.20
C MET A 95 -5.22 -1.98 36.51
N LEU A 96 -4.92 -0.76 36.05
CA LEU A 96 -5.82 0.39 36.20
C LEU A 96 -7.12 0.17 35.41
N GLY A 97 -7.02 -0.42 34.20
CA GLY A 97 -8.18 -0.87 33.43
C GLY A 97 -9.04 -1.89 34.18
N GLN A 98 -8.42 -2.89 34.81
CA GLN A 98 -9.15 -3.87 35.64
C GLN A 98 -9.87 -3.21 36.82
N PHE A 99 -9.27 -2.23 37.48
CA PHE A 99 -9.93 -1.49 38.57
C PHE A 99 -11.08 -0.60 38.07
N ILE A 100 -10.94 0.03 36.90
CA ILE A 100 -12.03 0.79 36.25
C ILE A 100 -13.21 -0.14 35.93
N ASN A 101 -12.93 -1.31 35.35
CA ASN A 101 -13.94 -2.30 34.96
C ASN A 101 -14.62 -2.99 36.16
N ALA A 102 -14.00 -2.97 37.34
CA ALA A 102 -14.57 -3.50 38.57
C ALA A 102 -15.60 -2.56 39.23
N ILE A 103 -15.75 -1.33 38.75
CA ILE A 103 -16.65 -0.31 39.31
C ILE A 103 -17.84 -0.09 38.37
N PRO A 104 -19.09 -0.04 38.88
CA PRO A 104 -20.27 0.19 38.05
C PRO A 104 -20.21 1.49 37.25
N GLU A 105 -20.48 1.40 35.93
CA GLU A 105 -20.53 2.56 35.04
C GLU A 105 -21.64 3.56 35.37
N SER A 106 -22.67 3.12 36.11
CA SER A 106 -23.79 3.94 36.57
C SER A 106 -23.42 5.00 37.62
N LEU A 107 -22.23 4.93 38.19
CA LEU A 107 -21.74 5.92 39.15
C LEU A 107 -21.20 7.17 38.44
N PRO A 108 -21.36 8.38 39.03
CA PRO A 108 -20.75 9.60 38.50
C PRO A 108 -19.23 9.46 38.31
N HIS A 109 -18.70 10.08 37.26
CA HIS A 109 -17.29 9.96 36.87
C HIS A 109 -16.31 10.20 38.02
N ASP A 110 -16.53 11.24 38.82
CA ASP A 110 -15.58 11.61 39.88
C ASP A 110 -15.60 10.61 41.04
N ILE A 111 -16.78 10.08 41.38
CA ILE A 111 -16.94 8.99 42.36
C ILE A 111 -16.27 7.69 41.86
N ARG A 112 -16.36 7.39 40.55
CA ARG A 112 -15.63 6.27 39.95
C ARG A 112 -14.13 6.47 40.04
N LYS A 113 -13.63 7.66 39.68
CA LYS A 113 -12.20 8.00 39.72
C LYS A 113 -11.64 7.93 41.14
N GLU A 114 -12.35 8.45 42.12
CA GLU A 114 -11.98 8.35 43.54
C GLU A 114 -11.98 6.88 44.01
N SER A 115 -12.99 6.10 43.62
CA SER A 115 -13.05 4.67 43.93
C SER A 115 -11.86 3.88 43.35
N VAL A 116 -11.46 4.15 42.10
CA VAL A 116 -10.23 3.58 41.49
C VAL A 116 -9.00 3.96 42.30
N MET A 117 -8.85 5.23 42.69
CA MET A 117 -7.69 5.69 43.48
C MET A 117 -7.63 5.07 44.87
N ASN A 118 -8.78 4.85 45.51
CA ASN A 118 -8.87 4.16 46.81
C ASN A 118 -8.47 2.68 46.69
N ILE A 119 -8.94 1.97 45.66
CA ILE A 119 -8.53 0.59 45.35
C ILE A 119 -7.02 0.53 45.06
N LEU A 120 -6.50 1.44 44.25
CA LEU A 120 -5.08 1.52 43.88
C LEU A 120 -4.18 1.75 45.10
N THR A 121 -4.60 2.65 46.01
CA THR A 121 -3.93 2.91 47.27
C THR A 121 -3.93 1.69 48.19
N ALA A 122 -5.06 0.99 48.30
CA ALA A 122 -5.17 -0.26 49.06
C ALA A 122 -4.31 -1.39 48.48
N ALA A 123 -4.18 -1.45 47.14
CA ALA A 123 -3.31 -2.37 46.43
C ALA A 123 -1.80 -2.04 46.55
N LYS A 124 -1.45 -0.87 47.12
CA LYS A 124 -0.08 -0.35 47.24
C LYS A 124 0.64 -0.13 45.89
N SER A 125 -0.12 0.10 44.82
CA SER A 125 0.43 0.37 43.48
C SER A 125 0.58 1.88 43.24
N ASN A 126 1.63 2.28 42.52
CA ASN A 126 1.90 3.69 42.22
C ASN A 126 1.20 4.14 40.94
N PHE A 127 0.22 5.05 41.05
CA PHE A 127 -0.48 5.66 39.91
C PHE A 127 0.48 6.22 38.85
N THR A 128 1.52 6.92 39.27
CA THR A 128 2.49 7.55 38.36
C THR A 128 3.23 6.52 37.50
N ASP A 129 3.55 5.36 38.08
CA ASP A 129 4.28 4.32 37.36
C ASP A 129 3.35 3.53 36.42
N LEU A 130 2.07 3.40 36.76
CA LEU A 130 1.05 2.82 35.88
C LEU A 130 0.77 3.71 34.65
N ILE A 131 0.66 5.03 34.85
CA ILE A 131 0.49 5.98 33.74
C ILE A 131 1.72 5.98 32.83
N LYS A 132 2.94 6.00 33.39
CA LYS A 132 4.18 5.88 32.61
C LYS A 132 4.27 4.58 31.81
N ASP A 133 3.87 3.44 32.39
CA ASP A 133 3.79 2.17 31.65
C ASP A 133 2.81 2.26 30.47
N GLY A 134 1.67 2.96 30.65
CA GLY A 134 0.72 3.26 29.58
C GLY A 134 1.29 4.16 28.48
N GLU A 135 1.96 5.25 28.84
CA GLU A 135 2.63 6.15 27.90
C GLU A 135 3.73 5.43 27.10
N ILE A 136 4.56 4.62 27.77
CA ILE A 136 5.63 3.82 27.13
C ILE A 136 5.02 2.82 26.14
N ARG A 137 3.96 2.10 26.52
CA ARG A 137 3.28 1.14 25.63
C ARG A 137 2.62 1.83 24.44
N LEU A 138 1.93 2.95 24.66
CA LEU A 138 1.29 3.73 23.59
C LEU A 138 2.32 4.24 22.58
N ASN A 139 3.40 4.86 23.06
CA ASN A 139 4.49 5.32 22.20
C ASN A 139 5.13 4.17 21.43
N THR A 140 5.37 3.02 22.08
CA THR A 140 5.90 1.81 21.45
C THR A 140 5.03 1.29 20.30
N LEU A 141 3.70 1.25 20.49
CA LEU A 141 2.77 0.81 19.46
C LEU A 141 2.70 1.81 18.29
N ASN A 142 2.79 3.11 18.56
CA ASN A 142 2.86 4.14 17.51
C ASN A 142 4.17 4.03 16.71
N ASP A 143 5.31 3.99 17.41
CA ASP A 143 6.66 3.79 16.86
C ASP A 143 6.75 2.53 15.98
N PHE A 144 6.15 1.43 16.43
CA PHE A 144 6.07 0.20 15.66
C PHE A 144 5.21 0.38 14.40
N THR A 145 4.04 1.00 14.53
CA THR A 145 3.10 1.19 13.42
C THR A 145 3.70 2.04 12.32
N GLU A 146 4.36 3.15 12.65
CA GLU A 146 5.05 4.02 11.70
C GLU A 146 6.17 3.26 10.96
N LYS A 147 7.09 2.63 11.70
CA LYS A 147 8.23 1.87 11.11
C LYS A 147 7.76 0.68 10.26
N PHE A 148 6.71 -0.02 10.69
CA PHE A 148 6.14 -1.14 9.96
C PHE A 148 5.49 -0.66 8.65
N HIS A 149 4.66 0.37 8.72
CA HIS A 149 4.01 0.98 7.56
C HIS A 149 5.03 1.47 6.51
N ASP A 150 6.03 2.24 6.94
CA ASP A 150 7.07 2.76 6.05
C ASP A 150 7.89 1.65 5.40
N THR A 151 8.25 0.62 6.17
CA THR A 151 9.05 -0.49 5.64
C THR A 151 8.24 -1.35 4.67
N VAL A 152 6.98 -1.66 4.97
CA VAL A 152 6.09 -2.44 4.11
C VAL A 152 5.79 -1.68 2.82
N ASN A 153 5.49 -0.38 2.89
CA ASN A 153 5.26 0.44 1.71
C ASN A 153 6.50 0.56 0.83
N SER A 154 7.71 0.72 1.40
CA SER A 154 8.96 0.68 0.64
C SER A 154 9.10 -0.61 -0.17
N LYS A 155 8.77 -1.77 0.42
CA LYS A 155 8.79 -3.06 -0.30
C LYS A 155 7.72 -3.13 -1.39
N ILE A 156 6.51 -2.63 -1.11
CA ILE A 156 5.43 -2.55 -2.11
C ILE A 156 5.87 -1.69 -3.31
N ASP A 157 6.50 -0.54 -3.08
CA ASP A 157 7.01 0.34 -4.12
C ASP A 157 8.17 -0.30 -4.91
N GLU A 158 9.12 -0.96 -4.25
CA GLU A 158 10.17 -1.75 -4.89
C GLU A 158 9.58 -2.83 -5.83
N TYR A 159 8.56 -3.56 -5.37
CA TYR A 159 7.86 -4.57 -6.18
C TYR A 159 7.08 -3.94 -7.34
N ASN A 160 6.40 -2.80 -7.14
CA ASN A 160 5.67 -2.08 -8.19
C ASN A 160 6.63 -1.56 -9.28
N VAL A 161 7.81 -1.09 -8.90
CA VAL A 161 8.88 -0.69 -9.84
C VAL A 161 9.35 -1.89 -10.67
N GLU A 162 9.58 -3.05 -10.05
CA GLU A 162 10.03 -4.24 -10.78
C GLU A 162 8.94 -4.81 -11.71
N ILE A 163 7.68 -4.86 -11.26
CA ILE A 163 6.51 -5.21 -12.09
C ILE A 163 6.43 -4.30 -13.32
N SER A 164 6.72 -3.00 -13.16
CA SER A 164 6.69 -2.03 -14.25
C SER A 164 7.80 -2.28 -15.28
N LYS A 165 9.03 -2.60 -14.85
CA LYS A 165 10.13 -3.00 -15.74
C LYS A 165 9.78 -4.26 -16.53
N LEU A 166 9.26 -5.28 -15.86
CA LEU A 166 8.90 -6.56 -16.48
C LEU A 166 7.77 -6.39 -17.51
N LYS A 167 6.76 -5.56 -17.22
CA LYS A 167 5.70 -5.21 -18.19
C LYS A 167 6.26 -4.50 -19.44
N SER A 168 7.19 -3.55 -19.27
CA SER A 168 7.86 -2.89 -20.40
C SER A 168 8.63 -3.89 -21.26
N LEU A 169 9.38 -4.81 -20.62
CA LEU A 169 10.15 -5.83 -21.31
C LEU A 169 9.27 -6.81 -22.10
N ILE A 170 8.12 -7.20 -21.54
CA ILE A 170 7.11 -8.01 -22.25
C ILE A 170 6.62 -7.27 -23.50
N SER A 171 6.22 -6.01 -23.36
CA SER A 171 5.72 -5.20 -24.48
C SER A 171 6.77 -5.04 -25.60
N ASP A 172 8.03 -4.81 -25.25
CA ASP A 172 9.14 -4.77 -26.20
C ASP A 172 9.29 -6.08 -27.00
N TYR A 173 9.09 -7.24 -26.36
CA TYR A 173 9.13 -8.53 -27.02
C TYR A 173 7.90 -8.80 -27.88
N GLU A 174 6.71 -8.38 -27.46
CA GLU A 174 5.49 -8.45 -28.27
C GLU A 174 5.64 -7.65 -29.57
N ILE A 175 6.16 -6.43 -29.49
CA ILE A 175 6.49 -5.58 -30.65
C ILE A 175 7.52 -6.27 -31.57
N LYS A 176 8.57 -6.88 -31.02
CA LYS A 176 9.57 -7.63 -31.80
C LYS A 176 8.95 -8.84 -32.50
N ILE A 177 8.07 -9.58 -31.84
CA ILE A 177 7.35 -10.73 -32.39
C ILE A 177 6.46 -10.28 -33.56
N GLU A 178 5.69 -9.23 -33.40
CA GLU A 178 4.76 -8.76 -34.45
C GLU A 178 5.51 -8.24 -35.68
N ASN A 179 6.61 -7.51 -35.48
CA ASN A 179 7.51 -7.12 -36.57
C ASN A 179 8.07 -8.35 -37.33
N LYS A 180 8.42 -9.43 -36.64
CA LYS A 180 8.88 -10.67 -37.28
C LYS A 180 7.76 -11.40 -38.04
N LYS A 181 6.53 -11.44 -37.52
CA LYS A 181 5.36 -11.97 -38.26
C LYS A 181 5.11 -11.18 -39.55
N SER A 182 5.12 -9.84 -39.47
CA SER A 182 4.94 -8.96 -40.63
C SER A 182 6.04 -9.17 -41.68
N MET A 183 7.29 -9.27 -41.25
CA MET A 183 8.43 -9.57 -42.14
C MET A 183 8.28 -10.93 -42.83
N LEU A 184 7.93 -11.98 -42.07
CA LEU A 184 7.72 -13.32 -42.61
C LEU A 184 6.61 -13.34 -43.66
N SER A 185 5.44 -12.76 -43.36
CA SER A 185 4.29 -12.69 -44.27
C SER A 185 4.61 -11.96 -45.58
N LYS A 186 5.37 -10.86 -45.51
CA LYS A 186 5.87 -10.14 -46.69
C LYS A 186 6.80 -11.00 -47.53
N GLN A 187 7.80 -11.63 -46.90
CA GLN A 187 8.76 -12.50 -47.59
C GLN A 187 8.07 -13.70 -48.27
N ASP A 188 7.15 -14.36 -47.56
CA ASP A 188 6.35 -15.46 -48.08
C ASP A 188 5.56 -15.06 -49.33
N SER A 189 4.96 -13.87 -49.31
CA SER A 189 4.19 -13.34 -50.45
C SER A 189 5.08 -13.07 -51.66
N THR A 190 6.24 -12.45 -51.46
CA THR A 190 7.24 -12.21 -52.52
C THR A 190 7.75 -13.51 -53.13
N VAL A 191 8.09 -14.51 -52.30
CA VAL A 191 8.57 -15.82 -52.76
C VAL A 191 7.48 -16.59 -53.52
N LYS A 192 6.23 -16.59 -53.02
CA LYS A 192 5.09 -17.23 -53.70
C LYS A 192 4.83 -16.63 -55.07
N TYR A 193 4.90 -15.31 -55.21
CA TYR A 193 4.74 -14.63 -56.49
C TYR A 193 5.81 -15.04 -57.52
N GLU A 194 7.09 -15.04 -57.12
CA GLU A 194 8.16 -15.43 -58.05
C GLU A 194 8.11 -16.92 -58.40
N LEU A 195 7.75 -17.79 -57.44
CA LEU A 195 7.49 -19.22 -57.71
C LEU A 195 6.35 -19.43 -58.71
N GLN A 196 5.24 -18.69 -58.58
CA GLN A 196 4.14 -18.75 -59.54
C GLN A 196 4.59 -18.30 -60.94
N LYS A 197 5.32 -17.19 -61.03
CA LYS A 197 5.87 -16.65 -62.27
C LYS A 197 6.84 -17.63 -62.96
N ILE A 198 7.76 -18.23 -62.22
CA ILE A 198 8.69 -19.25 -62.73
C ILE A 198 7.91 -20.49 -63.21
N ASN A 199 6.93 -20.99 -62.43
CA ASN A 199 6.10 -22.12 -62.84
C ASN A 199 5.30 -21.83 -64.11
N SER A 200 4.76 -20.63 -64.28
CA SER A 200 4.08 -20.23 -65.52
C SER A 200 5.02 -20.25 -66.74
N ILE A 201 6.27 -19.81 -66.57
CA ILE A 201 7.29 -19.88 -67.64
C ILE A 201 7.64 -21.34 -67.95
N ILE A 202 7.89 -22.17 -66.94
CA ILE A 202 8.19 -23.60 -67.13
C ILE A 202 7.04 -24.32 -67.84
N ASN A 203 5.80 -24.07 -67.42
CA ASN A 203 4.60 -24.68 -68.00
C ASN A 203 4.29 -24.20 -69.42
N PHE A 204 4.86 -23.08 -69.88
CA PHE A 204 4.72 -22.63 -71.27
C PHE A 204 5.62 -23.43 -72.24
N PHE A 205 6.73 -24.00 -71.75
CA PHE A 205 7.69 -24.77 -72.54
C PHE A 205 7.61 -26.29 -72.32
N LYS A 206 6.57 -26.76 -71.62
CA LYS A 206 6.36 -28.17 -71.25
C LYS A 206 5.19 -28.80 -72.01
#